data_AF-A0A4R5NSW8-F1
#
_entry.id   AF-A0A4R5NSW8-F1
#
_cell.length_a   1.000
_cell.length_b   1.000
_cell.length_c   1.000
_cell.angle_alpha   90.00
_cell.angle_beta   90.00
_cell.angle_gamma   90.00
#
_symmetry.space_group_name_H-M   'P 1'
#
loop_
_entity.id
_entity.type
_entity.pdbx_description
1 polymer ?
#
loop_
_entity_poly.entity_id
_entity_poly.type
_entity_poly.pdbx_seq_one_letter_code
_entity_poly.pdbx_strand_id
1 'polypeptide(L)'
;MTKSIHSKMTYVGLLAASMGIGMFVSPNGSNAQAASHIKIVSSKTMDDAQPYNITHGYLYSSPKLKVRLHNGKNYVHTTFYTNKATTVKKSYGVKSVYYYVFNKSKTVYGWTWHGNLVKAKTYDQEKSDISAMIGIINTMNPISRGEYLEKLNDVDVRTAYNDPSSSSDISSIVYQIGNDLKDDPGYETIGDETLNDYQTLGKFYDLFKSRFSTFDREKLDSLYDNYQTALNKSLADDGSSDDDDQYDGGLELSEEATSAASSFGDTLSEDIAKLQE
;
A
#
# COMPACT_ATOMS: atom_id res chain seq x y z
N MET A 1 51.85 -61.95 -4.21
CA MET A 1 50.60 -61.67 -3.49
C MET A 1 49.45 -61.78 -4.48
N THR A 2 48.87 -62.99 -4.60
CA THR A 2 47.52 -63.34 -4.08
C THR A 2 46.41 -62.52 -4.75
N LYS A 3 45.75 -63.06 -5.79
CA LYS A 3 44.45 -63.80 -5.72
C LYS A 3 43.32 -62.85 -5.23
N SER A 4 42.14 -62.75 -5.85
CA SER A 4 41.35 -63.86 -6.35
C SER A 4 40.03 -63.38 -7.01
N ILE A 5 39.62 -63.92 -8.18
CA ILE A 5 38.51 -64.91 -8.40
C ILE A 5 37.10 -64.25 -8.23
N HIS A 6 36.16 -64.27 -9.19
CA HIS A 6 35.47 -65.48 -9.67
C HIS A 6 34.84 -65.38 -11.07
N SER A 7 34.83 -66.56 -11.67
CA SER A 7 34.36 -66.97 -12.99
C SER A 7 33.27 -68.04 -12.79
N LYS A 8 32.45 -68.26 -13.83
CA LYS A 8 31.56 -69.42 -14.09
C LYS A 8 30.26 -69.40 -13.26
N MET A 9 29.13 -69.96 -13.70
CA MET A 9 28.96 -71.08 -14.63
C MET A 9 27.52 -71.12 -15.15
N THR A 10 27.36 -71.50 -16.41
CA THR A 10 26.12 -72.04 -16.98
C THR A 10 25.74 -73.34 -16.27
N TYR A 11 24.47 -73.50 -15.90
CA TYR A 11 23.84 -74.81 -15.73
C TYR A 11 22.48 -74.83 -16.43
N VAL A 12 22.39 -75.75 -17.39
CA VAL A 12 21.16 -76.27 -17.97
C VAL A 12 20.58 -77.27 -16.97
N GLY A 13 19.29 -77.17 -16.67
CA GLY A 13 18.64 -78.07 -15.72
C GLY A 13 17.13 -78.06 -15.83
N LEU A 14 16.63 -79.02 -16.63
CA LEU A 14 15.38 -79.77 -16.45
C LEU A 14 14.03 -79.04 -16.49
N LEU A 15 13.29 -79.31 -17.59
CA LEU A 15 11.83 -79.26 -17.66
C LEU A 15 11.22 -80.14 -16.56
N ALA A 16 10.33 -79.57 -15.75
CA ALA A 16 9.29 -80.31 -15.03
C ALA A 16 7.98 -79.54 -15.20
N ALA A 17 7.05 -80.13 -15.95
CA ALA A 17 5.70 -79.64 -16.08
C ALA A 17 4.89 -80.08 -14.85
N SER A 18 4.45 -79.12 -14.03
CA SER A 18 3.39 -79.31 -13.04
C SER A 18 2.31 -78.27 -13.28
N MET A 19 1.09 -78.75 -13.44
CA MET A 19 -0.11 -78.02 -13.80
C MET A 19 -0.59 -77.13 -12.64
N GLY A 20 -0.97 -75.89 -12.97
CA GLY A 20 -1.98 -75.11 -12.26
C GLY A 20 -1.52 -74.26 -11.07
N ILE A 21 -1.45 -72.94 -11.27
CA ILE A 21 -2.07 -71.87 -10.46
C ILE A 21 -2.09 -70.64 -11.37
N GLY A 22 -3.27 -70.08 -11.63
CA GLY A 22 -3.44 -68.86 -12.42
C GLY A 22 -2.86 -67.67 -11.67
N MET A 23 -1.69 -67.19 -12.10
CA MET A 23 -1.20 -65.88 -11.69
C MET A 23 -1.83 -64.83 -12.61
N PHE A 24 -2.73 -64.03 -12.05
CA PHE A 24 -3.09 -62.74 -12.61
C PHE A 24 -1.82 -61.91 -12.74
N VAL A 25 -1.33 -61.75 -13.97
CA VAL A 25 -0.30 -60.77 -14.28
C VAL A 25 -1.03 -59.43 -14.33
N SER A 26 -0.94 -58.63 -13.26
CA SER A 26 -1.31 -57.22 -13.35
C SER A 26 -0.46 -56.60 -14.46
N PRO A 27 -1.05 -55.99 -15.50
CA PRO A 27 -0.30 -55.10 -16.34
C PRO A 27 0.05 -53.90 -15.44
N ASN A 28 1.34 -53.75 -15.13
CA ASN A 28 1.89 -52.45 -14.76
C ASN A 28 1.75 -51.55 -15.99
N GLY A 29 0.52 -51.07 -16.21
CA GLY A 29 0.24 -49.98 -17.09
C GLY A 29 1.05 -48.80 -16.58
N SER A 30 2.11 -48.48 -17.30
CA SER A 30 2.67 -47.15 -17.24
C SER A 30 1.51 -46.22 -17.59
N ASN A 31 0.95 -45.55 -16.59
CA ASN A 31 -0.01 -44.47 -16.82
C ASN A 31 0.76 -43.41 -17.61
N ALA A 32 0.70 -43.48 -18.94
CA ALA A 32 1.14 -42.41 -19.80
C ALA A 32 0.29 -41.20 -19.42
N GLN A 33 0.86 -40.30 -18.63
CA GLN A 33 0.26 -39.01 -18.34
C GLN A 33 0.05 -38.33 -19.68
N ALA A 34 -1.21 -38.32 -20.13
CA ALA A 34 -1.60 -37.73 -21.40
C ALA A 34 -1.03 -36.32 -21.45
N ALA A 35 -0.13 -36.08 -22.41
CA ALA A 35 0.47 -34.77 -22.60
C ALA A 35 -0.67 -33.78 -22.82
N SER A 36 -0.84 -32.81 -21.91
CA SER A 36 -1.85 -31.79 -22.11
C SER A 36 -1.51 -31.04 -23.41
N HIS A 37 -2.41 -31.11 -24.40
CA HIS A 37 -2.27 -30.42 -25.67
C HIS A 37 -2.56 -28.94 -25.46
N ILE A 38 -1.68 -28.25 -24.73
CA ILE A 38 -1.72 -26.81 -24.57
C ILE A 38 -1.19 -26.16 -25.85
N LYS A 39 -2.06 -25.36 -26.49
CA LYS A 39 -1.71 -24.55 -27.65
C LYS A 39 -1.64 -23.08 -27.23
N ILE A 40 -0.56 -22.41 -27.61
CA ILE A 40 -0.45 -20.95 -27.47
C ILE A 40 -1.19 -20.34 -28.66
N VAL A 41 -2.21 -19.53 -28.37
CA VAL A 41 -3.10 -18.90 -29.37
C VAL A 41 -2.61 -17.51 -29.74
N SER A 42 -2.15 -16.75 -28.76
CA SER A 42 -1.61 -15.41 -28.97
C SER A 42 -0.64 -15.05 -27.86
N SER A 43 0.26 -14.11 -28.14
CA SER A 43 1.16 -13.52 -27.16
C SER A 43 1.28 -12.03 -27.42
N LYS A 44 1.42 -11.24 -26.35
CA LYS A 44 1.72 -9.82 -26.42
C LYS A 44 2.69 -9.43 -25.31
N THR A 45 3.52 -8.43 -25.59
CA THR A 45 4.23 -7.68 -24.57
C THR A 45 3.28 -6.64 -23.97
N MET A 46 3.49 -6.28 -22.72
CA MET A 46 2.80 -5.19 -22.04
C MET A 46 3.79 -4.06 -21.85
N ASP A 47 3.38 -2.85 -22.19
CA ASP A 47 4.26 -1.68 -22.17
C ASP A 47 4.52 -1.18 -20.74
N ASP A 48 3.63 -1.51 -19.79
CA ASP A 48 3.79 -1.15 -18.37
C ASP A 48 3.79 -2.36 -17.44
N ALA A 49 4.79 -2.37 -16.54
CA ALA A 49 4.94 -3.37 -15.50
C ALA A 49 4.02 -3.06 -14.31
N GLN A 50 2.77 -3.53 -14.38
CA GLN A 50 1.79 -3.35 -13.31
C GLN A 50 2.09 -4.26 -12.09
N PRO A 51 1.95 -3.76 -10.85
CA PRO A 51 2.22 -4.55 -9.65
C PRO A 51 1.01 -5.41 -9.25
N TYR A 52 1.28 -6.67 -8.89
CA TYR A 52 0.30 -7.67 -8.50
C TYR A 52 0.78 -8.50 -7.32
N ASN A 53 -0.16 -9.01 -6.53
CA ASN A 53 0.08 -10.09 -5.58
C ASN A 53 -0.54 -11.38 -6.11
N ILE A 54 0.08 -12.52 -5.82
CA ILE A 54 -0.43 -13.84 -6.17
C ILE A 54 -1.16 -14.41 -4.96
N THR A 55 -2.46 -14.70 -5.08
CA THR A 55 -3.27 -15.23 -3.97
C THR A 55 -3.31 -16.75 -3.93
N HIS A 56 -3.20 -17.40 -5.08
CA HIS A 56 -3.27 -18.86 -5.20
C HIS A 56 -2.66 -19.38 -6.52
N GLY A 57 -2.71 -20.70 -6.74
CA GLY A 57 -2.25 -21.33 -7.96
C GLY A 57 -0.74 -21.57 -8.01
N TYR A 58 -0.20 -21.71 -9.21
CA TYR A 58 1.20 -22.04 -9.45
C TYR A 58 1.83 -21.08 -10.45
N LEU A 59 3.15 -20.93 -10.37
CA LEU A 59 3.96 -20.32 -11.40
C LEU A 59 4.61 -21.45 -12.20
N TYR A 60 4.53 -21.36 -13.52
CA TYR A 60 5.06 -22.35 -14.45
C TYR A 60 6.28 -21.81 -15.19
N SER A 61 7.20 -22.69 -15.59
CA SER A 61 8.40 -22.27 -16.33
C SER A 61 8.09 -21.72 -17.72
N SER A 62 6.94 -22.09 -18.29
CA SER A 62 6.53 -21.66 -19.63
C SER A 62 5.00 -21.61 -19.76
N PRO A 63 4.47 -20.94 -20.80
CA PRO A 63 3.04 -20.95 -21.13
C PRO A 63 2.48 -22.34 -21.44
N LYS A 64 3.34 -23.34 -21.65
CA LYS A 64 2.94 -24.73 -21.89
C LYS A 64 2.54 -25.46 -20.62
N LEU A 65 2.69 -24.84 -19.45
CA LEU A 65 2.23 -25.29 -18.12
C LEU A 65 2.72 -26.71 -17.72
N LYS A 66 3.84 -27.17 -18.30
CA LYS A 66 4.38 -28.52 -18.06
C LYS A 66 5.13 -28.64 -16.73
N VAL A 67 5.90 -27.61 -16.39
CA VAL A 67 6.77 -27.61 -15.20
C VAL A 67 6.33 -26.50 -14.27
N ARG A 68 5.97 -26.89 -13.04
CA ARG A 68 5.67 -25.96 -11.94
C ARG A 68 7.00 -25.54 -11.29
N LEU A 69 7.19 -24.25 -11.11
CA LEU A 69 8.36 -23.67 -10.44
C LEU A 69 8.04 -23.34 -8.98
N HIS A 70 6.92 -22.66 -8.75
CA HIS A 70 6.55 -22.14 -7.45
C HIS A 70 5.06 -22.36 -7.16
N ASN A 71 4.72 -22.53 -5.89
CA ASN A 71 3.35 -22.43 -5.40
C ASN A 71 3.06 -20.98 -5.03
N GLY A 72 2.06 -20.37 -5.66
CA GLY A 72 1.71 -18.96 -5.47
C GLY A 72 1.35 -18.62 -4.02
N LYS A 73 0.78 -19.57 -3.27
CA LYS A 73 0.42 -19.39 -1.85
C LYS A 73 1.62 -19.07 -0.95
N ASN A 74 2.84 -19.43 -1.36
CA ASN A 74 4.05 -19.13 -0.59
C ASN A 74 4.54 -17.68 -0.80
N TYR A 75 3.87 -16.91 -1.65
CA TYR A 75 4.30 -15.58 -2.08
C TYR A 75 3.18 -14.53 -2.00
N VAL A 76 2.19 -14.73 -1.11
CA VAL A 76 1.02 -13.84 -0.97
C VAL A 76 1.39 -12.40 -0.56
N HIS A 77 2.52 -12.22 0.13
CA HIS A 77 3.08 -10.92 0.52
C HIS A 77 4.18 -10.43 -0.43
N THR A 78 4.39 -11.10 -1.57
CA THR A 78 5.39 -10.67 -2.57
C THR A 78 4.71 -9.91 -3.69
N THR A 79 5.20 -8.71 -3.96
CA THR A 79 4.82 -7.95 -5.16
C THR A 79 5.52 -8.51 -6.39
N PHE A 80 4.73 -8.87 -7.38
CA PHE A 80 5.15 -9.30 -8.71
C PHE A 80 4.80 -8.24 -9.74
N TYR A 81 5.57 -8.21 -10.82
CA TYR A 81 5.35 -7.34 -11.97
C TYR A 81 5.09 -8.20 -13.21
N THR A 82 4.25 -7.70 -14.12
CA THR A 82 3.92 -8.40 -15.37
C THR A 82 4.39 -7.65 -16.60
N ASN A 83 4.96 -8.33 -17.59
CA ASN A 83 5.36 -7.68 -18.85
C ASN A 83 4.96 -8.46 -20.11
N LYS A 84 4.36 -9.65 -19.96
CA LYS A 84 3.90 -10.48 -21.09
C LYS A 84 2.58 -11.13 -20.75
N ALA A 85 1.70 -11.19 -21.75
CA ALA A 85 0.48 -11.99 -21.71
C ALA A 85 0.49 -13.02 -22.84
N THR A 86 -0.08 -14.18 -22.56
CA THR A 86 -0.31 -15.22 -23.56
C THR A 86 -1.67 -15.85 -23.38
N THR A 87 -2.38 -16.08 -24.49
CA THR A 87 -3.63 -16.84 -24.47
C THR A 87 -3.31 -18.30 -24.75
N VAL A 88 -3.66 -19.17 -23.82
CA VAL A 88 -3.50 -20.61 -23.92
C VAL A 88 -4.84 -21.27 -24.20
N LYS A 89 -4.91 -22.15 -25.19
CA LYS A 89 -6.02 -23.07 -25.44
C LYS A 89 -5.68 -24.44 -24.87
N LYS A 90 -6.45 -24.91 -23.88
CA LYS A 90 -6.34 -26.26 -23.31
C LYS A 90 -6.95 -27.30 -24.26
N SER A 91 -6.75 -28.59 -23.96
CA SER A 91 -7.23 -29.73 -24.76
C SER A 91 -8.74 -29.67 -25.04
N TYR A 92 -9.55 -29.27 -24.06
CA TYR A 92 -11.01 -29.11 -24.16
C TYR A 92 -11.46 -27.82 -24.87
N GLY A 93 -10.55 -27.12 -25.54
CA GLY A 93 -10.86 -25.93 -26.34
C GLY A 93 -10.98 -24.62 -25.56
N VAL A 94 -11.03 -24.68 -24.22
CA VAL A 94 -11.10 -23.51 -23.33
C VAL A 94 -9.84 -22.65 -23.48
N LYS A 95 -10.05 -21.35 -23.70
CA LYS A 95 -8.99 -20.32 -23.74
C LYS A 95 -8.82 -19.69 -22.36
N SER A 96 -7.59 -19.40 -21.96
CA SER A 96 -7.27 -18.71 -20.71
C SER A 96 -6.03 -17.85 -20.88
N VAL A 97 -6.00 -16.68 -20.24
CA VAL A 97 -4.86 -15.78 -20.31
C VAL A 97 -3.87 -16.07 -19.19
N TYR A 98 -2.58 -16.14 -19.52
CA TYR A 98 -1.50 -16.30 -18.57
C TYR A 98 -0.59 -15.10 -18.65
N TYR A 99 -0.20 -14.57 -17.50
CA TYR A 99 0.78 -13.50 -17.38
C TYR A 99 2.12 -14.08 -16.97
N TYR A 100 3.20 -13.55 -17.54
CA TYR A 100 4.53 -13.75 -16.99
C TYR A 100 4.71 -12.77 -15.84
N VAL A 101 5.03 -13.29 -14.67
CA VAL A 101 5.25 -12.56 -13.42
C VAL A 101 6.69 -12.71 -12.97
N PHE A 102 7.24 -11.66 -12.36
CA PHE A 102 8.55 -11.67 -11.71
C PHE A 102 8.57 -10.71 -10.52
N ASN A 103 9.25 -11.08 -9.43
CA ASN A 103 9.50 -10.15 -8.32
C ASN A 103 10.60 -9.14 -8.69
N LYS A 104 10.77 -8.08 -7.89
CA LYS A 104 11.76 -7.01 -8.14
C LYS A 104 13.19 -7.54 -8.35
N SER A 105 13.61 -8.53 -7.55
CA SER A 105 14.94 -9.16 -7.65
C SER A 105 15.05 -10.21 -8.77
N LYS A 106 13.95 -10.53 -9.46
CA LYS A 106 13.85 -11.54 -10.53
C LYS A 106 14.27 -12.96 -10.09
N THR A 107 14.25 -13.25 -8.78
CA THR A 107 14.55 -14.59 -8.25
C THR A 107 13.35 -15.52 -8.24
N VAL A 108 12.14 -14.96 -8.20
CA VAL A 108 10.87 -15.70 -8.26
C VAL A 108 10.11 -15.20 -9.48
N TYR A 109 9.92 -16.09 -10.45
CA TYR A 109 9.27 -15.75 -11.71
C TYR A 109 8.56 -16.95 -12.33
N GLY A 110 7.71 -16.67 -13.33
CA GLY A 110 7.08 -17.71 -14.12
C GLY A 110 5.77 -17.25 -14.74
N TRP A 111 5.04 -18.19 -15.33
CA TRP A 111 3.73 -17.95 -15.93
C TRP A 111 2.64 -18.36 -14.97
N THR A 112 1.66 -17.51 -14.72
CA THR A 112 0.48 -17.86 -13.92
C THR A 112 -0.80 -17.38 -14.60
N TRP A 113 -1.91 -18.04 -14.28
CA TRP A 113 -3.21 -17.63 -14.79
C TRP A 113 -3.58 -16.26 -14.22
N HIS A 114 -4.07 -15.34 -15.05
CA HIS A 114 -4.32 -13.96 -14.62
C HIS A 114 -5.33 -13.86 -13.46
N GLY A 115 -6.27 -14.80 -13.32
CA GLY A 115 -7.23 -14.81 -12.22
C GLY A 115 -6.65 -15.28 -10.87
N ASN A 116 -5.37 -15.66 -10.82
CA ASN A 116 -4.64 -15.85 -9.56
C ASN A 116 -4.00 -14.54 -9.06
N LEU A 117 -4.13 -13.45 -9.82
CA LEU A 117 -3.49 -12.18 -9.52
C LEU A 117 -4.54 -11.20 -9.01
N VAL A 118 -4.16 -10.48 -7.96
CA VAL A 118 -4.87 -9.29 -7.48
C VAL A 118 -3.92 -8.13 -7.64
N LYS A 119 -4.42 -6.96 -8.09
CA LYS A 119 -3.59 -5.76 -8.17
C LYS A 119 -3.00 -5.48 -6.79
N ALA A 120 -1.69 -5.22 -6.73
CA ALA A 120 -1.08 -4.83 -5.47
C ALA A 120 -1.62 -3.45 -5.07
N LYS A 121 -1.94 -3.25 -3.78
CA LYS A 121 -2.23 -1.91 -3.28
C LYS A 121 -0.97 -1.05 -3.44
N THR A 122 -1.12 0.10 -4.08
CA THR A 122 -0.09 1.13 -4.19
C THR A 122 -0.41 2.20 -3.16
N TYR A 123 0.63 2.71 -2.49
CA TYR A 123 0.50 3.75 -1.48
C TYR A 123 1.05 5.08 -1.99
N ASP A 124 0.87 5.34 -3.29
CA ASP A 124 1.49 6.50 -3.94
C ASP A 124 0.78 7.79 -3.54
N GLN A 125 -0.53 7.75 -3.30
CA GLN A 125 -1.29 8.88 -2.78
C GLN A 125 -0.88 9.20 -1.35
N GLU A 126 -0.83 8.20 -0.47
CA GLU A 126 -0.44 8.34 0.93
C GLU A 126 0.96 8.93 1.06
N LYS A 127 1.92 8.45 0.26
CA LYS A 127 3.28 9.02 0.21
C LYS A 127 3.29 10.47 -0.29
N SER A 128 2.50 10.76 -1.32
CA SER A 128 2.37 12.12 -1.84
C SER A 128 1.82 13.06 -0.78
N ASP A 129 0.82 12.62 -0.02
CA ASP A 129 0.19 13.40 1.03
C ASP A 129 1.11 13.63 2.22
N ILE A 130 1.79 12.58 2.71
CA ILE A 130 2.81 12.72 3.76
C ILE A 130 3.86 13.75 3.33
N SER A 131 4.35 13.66 2.09
CA SER A 131 5.32 14.63 1.56
C SER A 131 4.75 16.05 1.45
N ALA A 132 3.50 16.20 1.04
CA ALA A 132 2.84 17.50 0.94
C ALA A 132 2.64 18.12 2.33
N MET A 133 2.23 17.31 3.32
CA MET A 133 2.11 17.73 4.71
C MET A 133 3.44 18.15 5.31
N ILE A 134 4.53 17.41 5.08
CA ILE A 134 5.88 17.85 5.46
C ILE A 134 6.17 19.23 4.86
N GLY A 135 5.82 19.46 3.60
CA GLY A 135 5.96 20.78 2.95
C GLY A 135 5.17 21.88 3.65
N ILE A 136 3.92 21.61 4.03
CA ILE A 136 3.05 22.55 4.76
C ILE A 136 3.62 22.84 6.16
N ILE A 137 3.99 21.81 6.92
CA ILE A 137 4.55 21.95 8.27
C ILE A 137 5.89 22.69 8.25
N ASN A 138 6.68 22.58 7.19
CA ASN A 138 7.88 23.40 7.03
C ASN A 138 7.60 24.90 6.81
N THR A 139 6.35 25.32 6.64
CA THR A 139 5.97 26.74 6.63
C THR A 139 5.61 27.27 8.03
N MET A 140 5.39 26.38 9.00
CA MET A 140 5.13 26.73 10.39
C MET A 140 6.37 27.33 11.07
N ASN A 141 6.13 27.98 12.21
CA ASN A 141 7.17 28.45 13.12
C ASN A 141 8.19 27.32 13.41
N PRO A 142 9.50 27.56 13.26
CA PRO A 142 10.53 26.56 13.49
C PRO A 142 10.52 25.94 14.88
N ILE A 143 10.02 26.66 15.90
CA ILE A 143 9.92 26.21 17.29
C ILE A 143 8.82 25.14 17.42
N SER A 144 7.63 25.42 16.90
CA SER A 144 6.44 24.56 17.04
C SER A 144 6.50 23.30 16.17
N ARG A 145 7.12 23.38 14.98
CA ARG A 145 6.97 22.33 13.96
C ARG A 145 7.74 21.02 14.20
N GLY A 146 8.72 21.04 15.10
CA GLY A 146 9.68 19.93 15.27
C GLY A 146 9.02 18.60 15.61
N GLU A 147 8.05 18.62 16.53
CA GLU A 147 7.35 17.42 16.97
C GLU A 147 6.43 16.83 15.88
N TYR A 148 5.79 17.67 15.07
CA TYR A 148 4.90 17.19 14.01
C TYR A 148 5.69 16.57 12.86
N LEU A 149 6.89 17.09 12.56
CA LEU A 149 7.79 16.49 11.59
C LEU A 149 8.30 15.12 12.05
N GLU A 150 8.60 14.95 13.34
CA GLU A 150 8.94 13.64 13.91
C GLU A 150 7.79 12.64 13.74
N LYS A 151 6.57 13.03 14.15
CA LYS A 151 5.37 12.20 13.99
C LYS A 151 5.10 11.84 12.52
N LEU A 152 5.24 12.79 11.58
CA LEU A 152 5.06 12.53 10.14
C LEU A 152 6.09 11.55 9.57
N ASN A 153 7.32 11.56 10.08
CA ASN A 153 8.36 10.62 9.64
C ASN A 153 8.08 9.18 10.09
N ASP A 154 7.31 9.01 11.17
CA ASP A 154 6.94 7.72 11.74
C ASP A 154 5.62 7.14 11.18
N VAL A 155 4.93 7.87 10.31
CA VAL A 155 3.67 7.41 9.68
C VAL A 155 3.91 6.15 8.84
N ASP A 156 3.23 5.05 9.18
CA ASP A 156 3.16 3.89 8.28
C ASP A 156 2.24 4.24 7.10
N VAL A 157 2.82 4.26 5.90
CA VAL A 157 2.10 4.52 4.64
C VAL A 157 0.89 3.61 4.42
N ARG A 158 0.80 2.48 5.11
CA ARG A 158 -0.34 1.53 5.01
C ARG A 158 -1.57 1.98 5.78
N THR A 159 -1.36 2.73 6.85
CA THR A 159 -2.36 3.25 7.80
C THR A 159 -2.26 4.78 7.88
N ALA A 160 -1.81 5.42 6.80
CA ALA A 160 -1.38 6.81 6.81
C ALA A 160 -2.45 7.79 7.28
N TYR A 161 -3.72 7.54 6.97
CA TYR A 161 -4.81 8.45 7.34
C TYR A 161 -5.45 8.10 8.68
N ASN A 162 -5.34 6.84 9.11
CA ASN A 162 -5.93 6.35 10.35
C ASN A 162 -5.20 5.07 10.79
N ASP A 163 -4.39 5.18 11.83
CA ASP A 163 -3.74 4.05 12.46
C ASP A 163 -4.34 3.79 13.86
N PRO A 164 -5.18 2.76 14.03
CA PRO A 164 -5.78 2.49 15.34
C PRO A 164 -4.76 2.01 16.39
N SER A 165 -3.51 1.75 15.99
CA SER A 165 -2.44 1.24 16.84
C SER A 165 -1.34 2.26 17.16
N SER A 166 -1.43 3.47 16.59
CA SER A 166 -0.44 4.54 16.73
C SER A 166 -1.14 5.89 16.84
N SER A 167 -0.50 6.87 17.46
CA SER A 167 -0.92 8.28 17.38
C SER A 167 -0.20 9.03 16.25
N SER A 168 0.60 8.32 15.45
CA SER A 168 1.41 8.86 14.35
C SER A 168 0.77 8.52 13.00
N ASP A 169 -0.44 9.04 12.80
CA ASP A 169 -1.14 9.06 11.52
C ASP A 169 -1.55 10.50 11.18
N ILE A 170 -1.88 10.75 9.91
CA ILE A 170 -2.20 12.09 9.42
C ILE A 170 -3.39 12.70 10.16
N SER A 171 -4.45 11.93 10.44
CA SER A 171 -5.62 12.46 11.16
C SER A 171 -5.25 12.88 12.58
N SER A 172 -4.50 12.05 13.30
CA SER A 172 -4.02 12.33 14.65
C SER A 172 -3.12 13.58 14.72
N ILE A 173 -2.29 13.80 13.70
CA ILE A 173 -1.41 14.98 13.61
C ILE A 173 -2.23 16.24 13.36
N VAL A 174 -3.22 16.20 12.44
CA VAL A 174 -4.12 17.34 12.18
C VAL A 174 -4.95 17.68 13.42
N TYR A 175 -5.45 16.66 14.14
CA TYR A 175 -6.16 16.84 15.40
C TYR A 175 -5.29 17.53 16.46
N GLN A 176 -4.04 17.11 16.61
CA GLN A 176 -3.12 17.72 17.58
C GLN A 176 -2.84 19.18 17.25
N ILE A 177 -2.49 19.49 16.00
CA ILE A 177 -2.28 20.89 15.55
C ILE A 177 -3.51 21.74 15.85
N GLY A 178 -4.73 21.25 15.59
CA GLY A 178 -5.95 21.98 15.91
C GLY A 178 -6.14 22.29 17.39
N ASN A 179 -5.74 21.39 18.29
CA ASN A 179 -5.83 21.60 19.74
C ASN A 179 -4.68 22.44 20.29
N ASP A 180 -3.47 22.28 19.77
CA ASP A 180 -2.31 23.07 20.21
C ASP A 180 -2.52 24.56 19.90
N LEU A 181 -3.11 24.88 18.74
CA LEU A 181 -3.52 26.25 18.39
C LEU A 181 -4.53 26.87 19.37
N LYS A 182 -5.24 26.05 20.15
CA LYS A 182 -6.19 26.48 21.16
C LYS A 182 -5.58 26.57 22.56
N ASP A 183 -4.79 25.57 22.95
CA ASP A 183 -4.29 25.42 24.32
C ASP A 183 -2.97 26.18 24.57
N ASP A 184 -2.18 26.41 23.52
CA ASP A 184 -0.93 27.17 23.56
C ASP A 184 -0.86 28.11 22.35
N PRO A 185 -1.58 29.26 22.36
CA PRO A 185 -1.67 30.15 21.20
C PRO A 185 -0.34 30.85 20.82
N GLY A 186 0.81 30.42 21.36
CA GLY A 186 2.10 31.02 21.11
C GLY A 186 2.22 32.35 21.84
N TYR A 187 3.02 32.39 22.90
CA TYR A 187 3.26 33.61 23.69
C TYR A 187 4.12 34.67 22.97
N GLU A 188 4.37 34.51 21.67
CA GLU A 188 5.29 35.33 20.88
C GLU A 188 4.52 36.19 19.86
N THR A 189 4.95 37.45 19.72
CA THR A 189 4.54 38.42 18.69
C THR A 189 4.25 37.75 17.36
N ILE A 190 3.05 37.98 16.79
CA ILE A 190 2.70 37.47 15.46
C ILE A 190 3.65 38.12 14.45
N GLY A 191 4.74 37.44 14.16
CA GLY A 191 5.47 37.56 12.91
C GLY A 191 4.82 36.68 11.84
N ASP A 192 5.34 36.76 10.61
CA ASP A 192 4.91 35.93 9.48
C ASP A 192 4.88 34.41 9.82
N GLU A 193 5.70 33.98 10.78
CA GLU A 193 5.83 32.58 11.21
C GLU A 193 4.64 32.08 12.05
N THR A 194 4.08 32.89 12.95
CA THR A 194 2.91 32.50 13.78
C THR A 194 1.61 32.49 12.96
N LEU A 195 1.45 33.42 12.01
CA LEU A 195 0.31 33.39 11.08
C LEU A 195 0.30 32.12 10.21
N ASN A 196 1.49 31.60 9.86
CA ASN A 196 1.59 30.35 9.12
C ASN A 196 1.09 29.14 9.93
N ASP A 197 1.27 29.12 11.26
CA ASP A 197 0.77 28.06 12.14
C ASP A 197 -0.76 28.01 12.07
N TYR A 198 -1.42 29.16 12.24
CA TYR A 198 -2.87 29.26 12.10
C TYR A 198 -3.36 28.91 10.69
N GLN A 199 -2.64 29.32 9.64
CA GLN A 199 -3.02 28.95 8.26
C GLN A 199 -2.80 27.46 7.92
N THR A 200 -2.10 26.70 8.78
CA THR A 200 -1.74 25.29 8.49
C THR A 200 -2.97 24.40 8.35
N LEU A 201 -4.00 24.56 9.20
CA LEU A 201 -5.25 23.80 9.07
C LEU A 201 -5.94 24.05 7.72
N GLY A 202 -5.94 25.30 7.24
CA GLY A 202 -6.48 25.66 5.92
C GLY A 202 -5.69 25.01 4.78
N LYS A 203 -4.35 24.99 4.87
CA LYS A 203 -3.48 24.33 3.89
C LYS A 203 -3.71 22.81 3.85
N PHE A 204 -3.93 22.17 5.00
CA PHE A 204 -4.34 20.76 5.05
C PHE A 204 -5.72 20.56 4.43
N TYR A 205 -6.69 21.41 4.75
CA TYR A 205 -8.00 21.32 4.13
C TYR A 205 -7.91 21.39 2.60
N ASP A 206 -7.15 22.32 2.05
CA ASP A 206 -6.93 22.42 0.60
C ASP A 206 -6.30 21.16 -0.01
N LEU A 207 -5.40 20.49 0.71
CA LEU A 207 -4.77 19.23 0.29
C LEU A 207 -5.76 18.07 0.21
N PHE A 208 -6.76 18.01 1.10
CA PHE A 208 -7.66 16.86 1.23
C PHE A 208 -9.06 17.07 0.64
N LYS A 209 -9.55 18.31 0.54
CA LYS A 209 -10.97 18.63 0.26
C LYS A 209 -11.57 18.00 -1.00
N SER A 210 -10.76 17.77 -2.03
CA SER A 210 -11.22 17.17 -3.29
C SER A 210 -11.62 15.69 -3.15
N ARG A 211 -11.21 15.04 -2.05
CA ARG A 211 -11.46 13.62 -1.77
C ARG A 211 -12.59 13.38 -0.79
N PHE A 212 -13.08 14.42 -0.12
CA PHE A 212 -14.21 14.30 0.79
C PHE A 212 -15.53 14.16 0.03
N SER A 213 -16.50 13.50 0.68
CA SER A 213 -17.86 13.48 0.18
C SER A 213 -18.42 14.91 0.11
N THR A 214 -19.41 15.15 -0.75
CA THR A 214 -20.06 16.47 -0.83
C THR A 214 -20.61 16.91 0.53
N PHE A 215 -21.20 15.98 1.28
CA PHE A 215 -21.77 16.29 2.59
C PHE A 215 -20.70 16.68 3.61
N ASP A 216 -19.62 15.90 3.73
CA ASP A 216 -18.52 16.19 4.65
C ASP A 216 -17.84 17.52 4.27
N ARG A 217 -17.61 17.74 2.97
CA ARG A 217 -16.99 18.97 2.46
C ARG A 217 -17.83 20.22 2.75
N GLU A 218 -19.15 20.19 2.57
CA GLU A 218 -20.02 21.35 2.86
C GLU A 218 -19.99 21.74 4.36
N LYS A 219 -19.91 20.75 5.25
CA LYS A 219 -19.71 20.98 6.68
C LYS A 219 -18.35 21.64 6.95
N LEU A 220 -17.28 21.11 6.35
CA LEU A 220 -15.93 21.65 6.49
C LEU A 220 -15.78 23.06 5.90
N ASP A 221 -16.39 23.35 4.75
CA ASP A 221 -16.42 24.69 4.16
C ASP A 221 -17.00 25.70 5.15
N SER A 222 -18.12 25.36 5.79
CA SER A 222 -18.77 26.24 6.77
C SER A 222 -17.89 26.47 8.02
N LEU A 223 -17.23 25.43 8.51
CA LEU A 223 -16.32 25.54 9.66
C LEU A 223 -15.06 26.35 9.30
N TYR A 224 -14.52 26.13 8.11
CA TYR A 224 -13.36 26.86 7.60
C TYR A 224 -13.66 28.35 7.41
N ASP A 225 -14.83 28.71 6.86
CA ASP A 225 -15.25 30.10 6.69
C ASP A 225 -15.39 30.82 8.04
N ASN A 226 -15.98 30.14 9.05
CA ASN A 226 -16.08 30.67 10.40
C ASN A 226 -14.70 30.89 11.03
N TYR A 227 -13.81 29.90 10.88
CA TYR A 227 -12.44 29.98 11.35
C TYR A 227 -11.68 31.17 10.73
N GLN A 228 -11.72 31.29 9.40
CA GLN A 228 -11.07 32.38 8.69
C GLN A 228 -11.65 33.75 9.09
N THR A 229 -12.96 33.83 9.31
CA THR A 229 -13.61 35.07 9.78
C THR A 229 -13.10 35.49 11.15
N ALA A 230 -13.04 34.55 12.11
CA ALA A 230 -12.56 34.82 13.47
C ALA A 230 -11.06 35.16 13.51
N LEU A 231 -10.25 34.48 12.70
CA LEU A 231 -8.82 34.77 12.55
C LEU A 231 -8.60 36.20 12.02
N ASN A 232 -9.26 36.55 10.91
CA ASN A 232 -9.14 37.89 10.30
C ASN A 232 -9.61 39.01 11.24
N LYS A 233 -10.66 38.77 12.02
CA LYS A 233 -11.13 39.72 13.04
C LYS A 233 -10.07 39.95 14.12
N SER A 234 -9.47 38.88 14.65
CA SER A 234 -8.42 38.98 15.66
C SER A 234 -7.21 39.76 15.15
N LEU A 235 -6.83 39.57 13.87
CA LEU A 235 -5.74 40.33 13.24
C LEU A 235 -6.08 41.82 13.04
N ALA A 236 -7.35 42.15 12.79
CA ALA A 236 -7.79 43.53 12.61
C ALA A 236 -7.86 44.30 13.95
N ASP A 237 -8.24 43.62 15.03
CA ASP A 237 -8.38 44.23 16.37
C ASP A 237 -7.01 44.58 16.98
N ASP A 238 -5.96 43.79 16.75
CA ASP A 238 -4.61 44.10 17.23
C ASP A 238 -3.96 45.31 16.55
N GLY A 239 -4.18 45.48 15.24
CA GLY A 239 -3.66 46.61 14.47
C GLY A 239 -4.28 47.97 14.84
N SER A 240 -5.19 48.02 15.82
CA SER A 240 -5.92 49.21 16.27
C SER A 240 -5.41 49.82 17.58
N SER A 241 -4.32 49.30 18.18
CA SER A 241 -3.79 49.83 19.43
C SER A 241 -2.93 51.09 19.20
N ASP A 242 -3.53 52.26 19.43
CA ASP A 242 -2.89 53.59 19.42
C ASP A 242 -2.09 53.90 20.72
N ASP A 243 -1.75 52.90 21.53
CA ASP A 243 -1.11 53.11 22.84
C ASP A 243 0.41 52.85 22.79
N ASP A 244 1.16 53.92 23.06
CA ASP A 244 2.64 54.05 23.15
C ASP A 244 3.30 53.21 24.29
N ASP A 245 2.72 52.08 24.70
CA ASP A 245 3.31 51.23 25.72
C ASP A 245 4.12 50.09 25.10
N GLN A 246 5.43 50.29 25.13
CA GLN A 246 6.50 49.41 24.70
C GLN A 246 6.60 48.14 25.57
N TYR A 247 5.54 47.34 25.60
CA TYR A 247 5.58 45.95 26.02
C TYR A 247 5.50 45.05 24.78
N ASP A 248 6.56 44.28 24.60
CA ASP A 248 6.73 43.15 23.68
C ASP A 248 5.71 42.04 24.01
N GLY A 249 4.43 42.33 23.79
CA GLY A 249 3.30 41.44 24.04
C GLY A 249 2.86 40.83 22.72
N GLY A 250 2.89 39.50 22.64
CA GLY A 250 2.38 38.81 21.48
C GLY A 250 0.91 39.12 21.20
N LEU A 251 0.52 39.08 19.93
CA LEU A 251 -0.87 39.28 19.50
C LEU A 251 -1.70 38.09 19.99
N GLU A 252 -2.55 38.31 20.98
CA GLU A 252 -3.39 37.27 21.57
C GLU A 252 -4.62 37.05 20.67
N LEU A 253 -4.72 35.88 20.03
CA LEU A 253 -5.92 35.55 19.27
C LEU A 253 -7.14 35.47 20.20
N SER A 254 -8.29 35.88 19.68
CA SER A 254 -9.54 35.78 20.44
C SER A 254 -9.90 34.32 20.74
N GLU A 255 -10.57 34.09 21.88
CA GLU A 255 -11.16 32.79 22.24
C GLU A 255 -12.09 32.26 21.13
N GLU A 256 -12.73 33.16 20.39
CA GLU A 256 -13.54 32.85 19.21
C GLU A 256 -12.69 32.21 18.09
N ALA A 257 -11.52 32.76 17.79
CA ALA A 257 -10.62 32.26 16.76
C ALA A 257 -9.99 30.91 17.14
N THR A 258 -9.51 30.77 18.38
CA THR A 258 -8.91 29.53 18.86
C THR A 258 -9.95 28.40 18.98
N SER A 259 -11.18 28.71 19.41
CA SER A 259 -12.28 27.74 19.43
C SER A 259 -12.72 27.32 18.02
N ALA A 260 -12.77 28.26 17.08
CA ALA A 260 -13.10 27.94 15.69
C ALA A 260 -12.01 27.09 15.03
N ALA A 261 -10.73 27.36 15.31
CA ALA A 261 -9.60 26.56 14.84
C ALA A 261 -9.69 25.11 15.34
N SER A 262 -9.90 24.92 16.64
CA SER A 262 -10.05 23.59 17.25
C SER A 262 -11.25 22.83 16.68
N SER A 263 -12.43 23.45 16.60
CA SER A 263 -13.62 22.79 16.04
C SER A 263 -13.46 22.41 14.56
N PHE A 264 -12.76 23.24 13.78
CA PHE A 264 -12.44 22.95 12.40
C PHE A 264 -11.41 21.82 12.28
N GLY A 265 -10.32 21.89 13.04
CA GLY A 265 -9.26 20.87 13.08
C GLY A 265 -9.79 19.50 13.48
N ASP A 266 -10.66 19.44 14.51
CA ASP A 266 -11.32 18.21 14.95
C ASP A 266 -12.12 17.58 13.81
N THR A 267 -13.02 18.35 13.17
CA THR A 267 -13.85 17.83 12.08
C THR A 267 -12.99 17.43 10.87
N LEU A 268 -11.96 18.21 10.54
CA LEU A 268 -11.05 17.91 9.44
C LEU A 268 -10.29 16.60 9.70
N SER A 269 -9.84 16.37 10.93
CA SER A 269 -9.18 15.12 11.32
C SER A 269 -10.10 13.92 11.16
N GLU A 270 -11.36 14.02 11.59
CA GLU A 270 -12.37 12.95 11.45
C GLU A 270 -12.59 12.59 9.98
N ASP A 271 -12.67 13.59 9.10
CA ASP A 271 -12.94 13.37 7.67
C ASP A 271 -11.71 12.84 6.93
N ILE A 272 -10.51 13.26 7.32
CA ILE A 272 -9.25 12.66 6.86
C ILE A 272 -9.18 11.18 7.26
N ALA A 273 -9.54 10.83 8.50
CA ALA A 273 -9.48 9.45 8.98
C ALA A 273 -10.35 8.49 8.15
N LYS A 274 -11.45 9.00 7.54
CA LYS A 274 -12.32 8.24 6.65
C LYS A 274 -11.70 7.93 5.27
N LEU A 275 -10.59 8.58 4.91
CA LEU A 275 -9.86 8.32 3.66
C LEU A 275 -9.08 6.99 3.69
N GLN A 276 -9.02 6.33 4.85
CA GLN A 276 -8.41 5.01 4.99
C GLN A 276 -9.29 3.93 4.34
N GLU A 277 -8.98 3.56 3.09
CA GLU A 277 -9.62 2.46 2.33
C GLU A 277 -8.82 1.15 2.33
#